data_AF-A0A397TS97-F1
#
_entry.id   AF-A0A397TS97-F1
#
_cell.length_a   1.000
_cell.length_b   1.000
_cell.length_c   1.000
_cell.angle_alpha   90.00
_cell.angle_beta   90.00
_cell.angle_gamma   90.00
#
_symmetry.space_group_name_H-M   'P 1'
#
loop_
_entity.id
_entity.type
_entity.pdbx_description
1 polymer ?
#
loop_
_entity_poly.entity_id
_entity_poly.type
_entity_poly.pdbx_seq_one_letter_code
_entity_poly.pdbx_strand_id
1 'polypeptide(L)'
;MVPTFVQAGHKLKDFWMKQIGDKKEERITITAIIPKITLDVIGLVESELAQAYKTLVNRNPLPLYTAFEENLSFIRKLPIPYYKQHYDSLKIIRNISEKLIAEQKNATVRGKDLMSLLVMTLLISGHGTTSASLSWALYFLAKNPDIQDRLRKEVLAVFTDPPALIRHNIKDEIMDGYVVPKNTPLMIAIYAIHHDPSIWGDDAEDFNPSRWLNPEIKSKVTNNNFIPFGAGPTSCLGLKMAHLELKSILAVIIRNLEFRLVEGYTFKKKFIGLSKPIPGIDLWISKVDS
;
A
#
# COMPACT_ATOMS: atom_id res chain seq x y z
N MET A 1 -9.22 24.79 7.68
CA MET A 1 -7.96 24.12 7.31
C MET A 1 -8.31 22.74 6.78
N VAL A 2 -8.03 22.45 5.50
CA VAL A 2 -8.34 21.12 4.91
C VAL A 2 -7.30 20.11 5.44
N PRO A 3 -7.73 18.97 6.01
CA PRO A 3 -6.80 17.96 6.52
C PRO A 3 -5.79 17.53 5.45
N THR A 4 -4.53 17.32 5.83
CA THR A 4 -3.42 16.98 4.92
C THR A 4 -3.77 15.88 3.91
N PHE A 5 -4.48 14.83 4.33
CA PHE A 5 -4.90 13.73 3.46
C PHE A 5 -5.93 14.11 2.40
N VAL A 6 -6.83 15.05 2.71
CA VAL A 6 -7.78 15.58 1.73
C VAL A 6 -7.02 16.43 0.69
N GLN A 7 -5.93 17.08 1.08
CA GLN A 7 -5.05 17.78 0.14
C GLN A 7 -4.38 16.82 -0.86
N ALA A 8 -4.13 15.55 -0.51
CA ALA A 8 -3.66 14.54 -1.47
C ALA A 8 -4.66 14.33 -2.60
N GLY A 9 -5.93 14.14 -2.24
CA GLY A 9 -7.01 13.99 -3.21
C GLY A 9 -7.08 15.20 -4.15
N HIS A 10 -7.01 16.41 -3.58
CA HIS A 10 -7.04 17.64 -4.39
C HIS A 10 -5.81 17.80 -5.29
N LYS A 11 -4.59 17.58 -4.78
CA LYS A 11 -3.36 17.63 -5.59
C LYS A 11 -3.39 16.63 -6.74
N LEU A 12 -3.85 15.40 -6.46
CA LEU A 12 -3.96 14.34 -7.47
C LEU A 12 -4.99 14.71 -8.54
N LYS A 13 -6.16 15.20 -8.12
CA LYS A 13 -7.20 15.71 -9.01
C LYS A 13 -6.68 16.87 -9.86
N ASP A 14 -6.07 17.90 -9.26
CA ASP A 14 -5.58 19.08 -9.97
C ASP A 14 -4.46 18.73 -10.96
N PHE A 15 -3.57 17.80 -10.57
CA PHE A 15 -2.53 17.29 -11.45
C PHE A 15 -3.11 16.60 -12.69
N TRP A 16 -4.07 15.69 -12.51
CA TRP A 16 -4.71 15.00 -13.64
C TRP A 16 -5.59 15.93 -14.47
N MET A 17 -6.33 16.85 -13.85
CA MET A 17 -7.10 17.88 -14.54
C MET A 17 -6.21 18.73 -15.46
N LYS A 18 -5.01 19.10 -15.00
CA LYS A 18 -4.02 19.82 -15.81
C LYS A 18 -3.48 18.99 -16.98
N GLN A 19 -3.27 17.68 -16.78
CA GLN A 19 -2.83 16.79 -17.86
C GLN A 19 -3.91 16.59 -18.94
N ILE A 20 -5.18 16.50 -18.53
CA ILE A 20 -6.32 16.42 -19.44
C ILE A 20 -6.46 17.73 -20.23
N GLY A 21 -6.35 18.88 -19.56
CA GLY A 21 -6.47 20.19 -20.21
C GLY A 21 -7.83 20.34 -20.92
N ASP A 22 -7.81 20.68 -22.20
CA ASP A 22 -9.01 20.83 -23.04
C ASP A 22 -9.41 19.53 -23.77
N LYS A 23 -8.68 18.43 -23.54
CA LYS A 23 -8.99 17.13 -24.13
C LYS A 23 -10.21 16.50 -23.43
N LYS A 24 -10.89 15.61 -24.15
CA LYS A 24 -11.98 14.79 -23.60
C LYS A 24 -11.48 13.79 -22.56
N GLU A 25 -10.35 13.15 -22.84
CA GLU A 25 -9.69 12.18 -21.96
C GLU A 25 -8.17 12.20 -22.22
N GLU A 26 -7.39 11.73 -21.25
CA GLU A 26 -5.94 11.55 -21.37
C GLU A 26 -5.52 10.17 -20.85
N ARG A 27 -4.55 9.54 -21.52
CA ARG A 27 -3.96 8.27 -21.08
C ARG A 27 -2.88 8.52 -20.03
N ILE A 28 -3.04 7.95 -18.84
CA ILE A 28 -2.18 8.23 -17.70
C ILE A 28 -1.75 6.93 -17.00
N THR A 29 -0.44 6.78 -16.78
CA THR A 29 0.13 5.68 -15.99
C THR A 29 0.02 5.96 -14.49
N ILE A 30 -1.08 5.53 -13.87
CA ILE A 30 -1.42 5.90 -12.49
C ILE A 30 -0.42 5.38 -11.44
N THR A 31 0.19 4.23 -11.69
CA THR A 31 1.14 3.59 -10.76
C THR A 31 2.46 4.35 -10.60
N ALA A 32 2.80 5.23 -11.54
CA ALA A 32 3.98 6.10 -11.43
C ALA A 32 3.68 7.39 -10.64
N ILE A 33 2.43 7.83 -10.64
CA ILE A 33 2.02 9.17 -10.18
C ILE A 33 1.49 9.13 -8.75
N ILE A 34 0.68 8.13 -8.42
CA ILE A 34 0.08 7.98 -7.09
C ILE A 34 1.15 7.92 -5.98
N PRO A 35 2.26 7.16 -6.10
CA PRO A 35 3.28 7.16 -5.07
C PRO A 35 3.98 8.52 -4.92
N LYS A 36 4.18 9.24 -6.03
CA LYS A 36 4.81 10.57 -5.96
C LYS A 36 3.92 11.55 -5.20
N ILE A 37 2.64 11.61 -5.55
CA ILE A 37 1.70 12.59 -4.96
C ILE A 37 1.37 12.29 -3.49
N THR A 38 1.30 11.01 -3.11
CA THR A 38 1.11 10.64 -1.70
C THR A 38 2.33 11.02 -0.84
N LEU A 39 3.57 10.95 -1.38
CA LEU A 39 4.76 11.50 -0.71
C LEU A 39 4.74 13.04 -0.66
N ASP A 40 4.23 13.71 -1.71
CA ASP A 40 4.17 15.19 -1.81
C ASP A 40 3.29 15.79 -0.72
N VAL A 41 2.29 15.03 -0.29
CA VAL A 41 1.29 15.45 0.69
C VAL A 41 1.83 15.38 2.12
N ILE A 42 2.73 14.44 2.36
CA ILE A 42 3.47 14.32 3.62
C ILE A 42 4.67 15.30 3.64
N GLY A 43 4.89 16.05 2.56
CA GLY A 43 5.98 17.02 2.44
C GLY A 43 7.35 16.39 2.19
N LEU A 44 7.38 15.15 1.68
CA LEU A 44 8.61 14.37 1.60
C LEU A 44 9.24 14.31 0.20
N VAL A 45 8.54 14.64 -0.89
CA VAL A 45 9.01 14.32 -2.27
C VAL A 45 10.37 14.88 -2.66
N GLU A 46 10.77 16.03 -2.14
CA GLU A 46 12.07 16.64 -2.44
C GLU A 46 13.09 16.47 -1.31
N SER A 47 12.74 15.72 -0.27
CA SER A 47 13.64 15.47 0.85
C SER A 47 14.65 14.36 0.53
N GLU A 48 15.88 14.50 1.02
CA GLU A 48 16.87 13.40 1.05
C GLU A 48 16.27 12.12 1.65
N LEU A 49 15.33 12.28 2.57
CA LEU A 49 14.58 11.21 3.21
C LEU A 49 13.74 10.41 2.19
N ALA A 50 12.96 11.06 1.32
CA ALA A 50 12.17 10.35 0.31
C ALA A 50 13.04 9.66 -0.74
N GLN A 51 14.17 10.25 -1.12
CA GLN A 51 15.08 9.62 -2.08
C GLN A 51 15.75 8.36 -1.50
N ALA A 52 16.14 8.41 -0.22
CA ALA A 52 16.61 7.25 0.52
C ALA A 52 15.52 6.17 0.62
N TYR A 53 14.27 6.54 0.93
CA TYR A 53 13.16 5.58 0.99
C TYR A 53 12.80 4.96 -0.37
N LYS A 54 12.77 5.75 -1.45
CA LYS A 54 12.50 5.26 -2.81
C LYS A 54 13.51 4.18 -3.21
N THR A 55 14.77 4.36 -2.82
CA THR A 55 15.84 3.39 -3.03
C THR A 55 15.60 2.09 -2.27
N LEU A 56 15.02 2.14 -1.06
CA LEU A 56 14.68 0.95 -0.27
C LEU A 56 13.44 0.21 -0.80
N VAL A 57 12.39 0.94 -1.20
CA VAL A 57 11.09 0.35 -1.58
C VAL A 57 11.08 -0.18 -3.01
N ASN A 58 11.84 0.42 -3.93
CA ASN A 58 11.95 -0.05 -5.31
C ASN A 58 13.10 -1.03 -5.53
N ARG A 59 13.51 -1.75 -4.48
CA ARG A 59 14.50 -2.82 -4.58
C ARG A 59 14.03 -3.87 -5.58
N ASN A 60 14.86 -4.10 -6.58
CA ASN A 60 14.69 -5.19 -7.54
C ASN A 60 16.03 -5.93 -7.66
N PRO A 61 16.44 -6.67 -6.61
CA PRO A 61 17.66 -7.48 -6.67
C PRO A 61 17.54 -8.49 -7.82
N LEU A 62 18.63 -8.75 -8.55
CA LEU A 62 18.59 -9.83 -9.55
C LEU A 62 18.33 -11.15 -8.83
N PRO A 63 17.56 -12.08 -9.43
CA PRO A 63 17.19 -13.35 -8.81
C PRO A 63 18.38 -14.14 -8.24
N LEU A 64 19.51 -14.11 -8.94
CA LEU A 64 20.76 -14.73 -8.52
C LEU A 64 21.26 -14.18 -7.18
N TYR A 65 21.19 -12.85 -6.98
CA TYR A 65 21.62 -12.21 -5.74
C TYR A 65 20.69 -12.55 -4.57
N THR A 66 19.38 -12.67 -4.79
CA THR A 66 18.43 -13.09 -3.76
C THR A 66 18.75 -14.51 -3.26
N ALA A 67 18.99 -15.45 -4.19
CA ALA A 67 19.36 -16.82 -3.84
C ALA A 67 20.71 -16.91 -3.10
N PHE A 68 21.66 -16.05 -3.46
CA PHE A 68 22.95 -15.96 -2.78
C PHE A 68 22.83 -15.34 -1.38
N GLU A 69 21.98 -14.33 -1.19
CA GLU A 69 21.74 -13.73 0.13
C GLU A 69 21.12 -14.69 1.13
N GLU A 70 20.21 -15.55 0.68
CA GLU A 70 19.53 -16.53 1.54
C GLU A 70 20.49 -17.61 2.04
N ASN A 71 21.47 -17.99 1.21
CA ASN A 71 22.41 -19.05 1.52
C ASN A 71 23.73 -18.56 2.14
N LEU A 72 24.14 -17.32 1.88
CA LEU A 72 25.47 -16.79 2.27
C LEU A 72 25.34 -15.38 2.85
N SER A 73 25.12 -15.31 4.17
CA SER A 73 24.92 -14.06 4.91
C SER A 73 26.10 -13.07 4.83
N PHE A 74 27.31 -13.53 4.50
CA PHE A 74 28.49 -12.68 4.33
C PHE A 74 28.42 -11.78 3.08
N ILE A 75 27.60 -12.14 2.09
CA ILE A 75 27.47 -11.39 0.83
C ILE A 75 26.94 -9.98 1.07
N ARG A 76 26.11 -9.80 2.13
CA ARG A 76 25.63 -8.49 2.59
C ARG A 76 26.75 -7.56 3.08
N LYS A 77 27.91 -8.11 3.46
CA LYS A 77 29.08 -7.35 3.92
C LYS A 77 30.03 -6.98 2.78
N LEU A 78 29.80 -7.50 1.57
CA LEU A 78 30.65 -7.17 0.42
C LEU A 78 30.40 -5.72 -0.04
N PRO A 79 31.45 -4.98 -0.42
CA PRO A 79 31.36 -3.58 -0.83
C PRO A 79 30.80 -3.43 -2.25
N ILE A 80 29.64 -4.03 -2.51
CA ILE A 80 28.95 -3.97 -3.80
C ILE A 80 28.18 -2.63 -3.87
N PRO A 81 28.22 -1.91 -5.01
CA PRO A 81 27.52 -0.63 -5.17
C PRO A 81 26.04 -0.67 -4.75
N TYR A 82 25.36 -1.79 -4.99
CA TYR A 82 23.97 -2.03 -4.55
C TYR A 82 23.80 -2.02 -3.03
N TYR A 83 24.68 -2.70 -2.27
CA TYR A 83 24.64 -2.68 -0.81
C TYR A 83 25.08 -1.34 -0.25
N LYS A 84 26.08 -0.70 -0.86
CA LYS A 84 26.51 0.65 -0.48
C LYS A 84 25.34 1.63 -0.56
N GLN A 85 24.63 1.66 -1.69
CA GLN A 85 23.45 2.52 -1.86
C GLN A 85 22.34 2.22 -0.83
N HIS A 86 22.16 0.95 -0.47
CA HIS A 86 21.22 0.55 0.57
C HIS A 86 21.62 1.05 1.97
N TYR A 87 22.86 0.82 2.39
CA TYR A 87 23.36 1.25 3.69
C TYR A 87 23.42 2.78 3.79
N ASP A 88 23.77 3.47 2.71
CA ASP A 88 23.73 4.92 2.62
C ASP A 88 22.30 5.45 2.79
N SER A 89 21.31 4.81 2.14
CA SER A 89 19.90 5.15 2.31
C SER A 89 19.42 4.95 3.76
N LEU A 90 19.79 3.82 4.39
CA LEU A 90 19.49 3.57 5.81
C LEU A 90 20.14 4.61 6.73
N LYS A 91 21.36 5.03 6.42
CA LYS A 91 22.09 6.04 7.18
C LYS A 91 21.43 7.42 7.06
N ILE A 92 21.01 7.82 5.86
CA ILE A 92 20.26 9.07 5.64
C ILE A 92 18.97 9.06 6.47
N ILE A 93 18.21 7.96 6.39
CA ILE A 93 16.98 7.77 7.16
C ILE A 93 17.24 7.91 8.66
N ARG A 94 18.25 7.21 9.17
CA ARG A 94 18.61 7.24 10.59
C ARG A 94 19.01 8.66 11.03
N ASN A 95 19.88 9.32 10.27
CA ASN A 95 20.38 10.65 10.59
C ASN A 95 19.26 11.72 10.58
N ILE A 96 18.37 11.69 9.59
CA ILE A 96 17.24 12.62 9.51
C ILE A 96 16.25 12.33 10.64
N SER A 97 15.98 11.06 10.94
CA SER A 97 15.16 10.68 12.09
C SER A 97 15.77 11.19 13.40
N GLU A 98 17.08 11.01 13.61
CA GLU A 98 17.81 11.50 14.78
C GLU A 98 17.80 13.04 14.89
N LYS A 99 17.93 13.77 13.77
CA LYS A 99 17.81 15.23 13.73
C LYS A 99 16.41 15.70 14.10
N LEU A 100 15.38 15.07 13.55
CA LEU A 100 13.98 15.42 13.84
C LEU A 100 13.61 15.10 15.29
N ILE A 101 14.21 14.05 15.88
CA ILE A 101 14.14 13.75 17.31
C ILE A 101 14.85 14.85 18.14
N ALA A 102 16.03 15.30 17.72
CA ALA A 102 16.80 16.31 18.44
C ALA A 102 16.15 17.70 18.40
N GLU A 103 15.60 18.11 17.25
CA GLU A 103 14.87 19.37 17.09
C GLU A 103 13.60 19.41 17.97
N GLN A 104 12.94 18.26 18.14
CA GLN A 104 11.76 18.14 18.99
C GLN A 104 12.09 18.14 20.49
N LYS A 105 13.29 17.70 20.92
CA LYS A 105 13.72 17.74 22.34
C LYS A 105 13.78 19.15 22.93
N ASN A 106 13.92 20.19 22.09
CA ASN A 106 13.88 21.59 22.52
C ASN A 106 12.44 22.12 22.69
N ALA A 107 11.42 21.39 22.23
CA ALA A 107 10.01 21.68 22.49
C ALA A 107 9.50 20.71 23.58
N THR A 108 9.28 21.23 24.79
CA THR A 108 8.85 20.46 25.96
C THR A 108 7.58 19.66 25.68
N VAL A 109 7.68 18.32 25.55
CA VAL A 109 6.74 17.37 26.19
C VAL A 109 7.45 16.03 26.44
N ARG A 110 7.47 15.63 27.72
CA ARG A 110 7.86 14.31 28.25
C ARG A 110 7.23 13.15 27.45
N GLY A 111 8.03 12.12 27.14
CA GLY A 111 7.55 10.79 26.74
C GLY A 111 7.32 10.52 25.23
N LYS A 112 7.78 11.39 24.32
CA LYS A 112 7.38 11.38 22.88
C LYS A 112 8.42 10.87 21.86
N ASP A 113 9.58 10.33 22.25
CA ASP A 113 10.57 9.81 21.27
C ASP A 113 10.05 8.59 20.47
N LEU A 114 9.26 7.71 21.11
CA LEU A 114 8.60 6.59 20.42
C LEU A 114 7.50 7.06 19.46
N MET A 115 6.75 8.11 19.81
CA MET A 115 5.63 8.60 19.00
C MET A 115 6.10 9.18 17.67
N SER A 116 7.21 9.92 17.65
CA SER A 116 7.74 10.50 16.42
C SER A 116 8.36 9.43 15.51
N LEU A 117 9.08 8.46 16.08
CA LEU A 117 9.58 7.29 15.37
C LEU A 117 8.43 6.47 14.78
N LEU A 118 7.37 6.23 15.58
CA LEU A 118 6.14 5.57 15.13
C LEU A 118 5.46 6.36 14.02
N VAL A 119 5.30 7.69 14.14
CA VAL A 119 4.66 8.51 13.10
C VAL A 119 5.41 8.41 11.78
N MET A 120 6.75 8.49 11.79
CA MET A 120 7.52 8.29 10.57
C MET A 120 7.36 6.87 10.02
N THR A 121 7.61 5.84 10.84
CA THR A 121 7.45 4.44 10.41
C THR A 121 6.04 4.16 9.88
N LEU A 122 4.99 4.76 10.47
CA LEU A 122 3.61 4.68 10.02
C LEU A 122 3.41 5.36 8.66
N LEU A 123 3.91 6.58 8.48
CA LEU A 123 3.81 7.32 7.21
C LEU A 123 4.50 6.55 6.07
N ILE A 124 5.63 5.91 6.35
CA ILE A 124 6.43 5.18 5.36
C ILE A 124 5.83 3.79 5.06
N SER A 125 5.47 3.04 6.10
CA SER A 125 4.84 1.72 5.95
C SER A 125 3.46 1.84 5.30
N GLY A 126 2.74 2.93 5.61
CA GLY A 126 1.46 3.29 5.00
C GLY A 126 1.60 3.76 3.56
N HIS A 127 2.65 4.52 3.22
CA HIS A 127 2.80 5.09 1.88
C HIS A 127 2.73 4.05 0.74
N GLY A 128 3.53 2.98 0.84
CA GLY A 128 3.59 1.94 -0.20
C GLY A 128 2.29 1.14 -0.30
N THR A 129 1.69 0.80 0.85
CA THR A 129 0.44 0.03 0.94
C THR A 129 -0.74 0.87 0.46
N THR A 130 -0.91 2.10 0.95
CA THR A 130 -1.96 3.04 0.50
C THR A 130 -1.85 3.33 -1.00
N SER A 131 -0.64 3.53 -1.54
CA SER A 131 -0.44 3.77 -2.97
C SER A 131 -0.84 2.57 -3.83
N ALA A 132 -0.48 1.36 -3.39
CA ALA A 132 -0.86 0.12 -4.05
C ALA A 132 -2.39 -0.09 -3.99
N SER A 133 -2.99 0.06 -2.81
CA SER A 133 -4.45 -0.03 -2.62
C SER A 133 -5.20 0.97 -3.48
N LEU A 134 -4.73 2.22 -3.58
CA LEU A 134 -5.35 3.24 -4.44
C LEU A 134 -5.22 2.86 -5.93
N SER A 135 -4.06 2.34 -6.34
CA SER A 135 -3.85 1.91 -7.74
C SER A 135 -4.79 0.77 -8.12
N TRP A 136 -4.94 -0.23 -7.24
CA TRP A 136 -5.88 -1.33 -7.43
C TRP A 136 -7.33 -0.86 -7.42
N ALA A 137 -7.69 0.04 -6.49
CA ALA A 137 -9.03 0.61 -6.43
C ALA A 137 -9.41 1.30 -7.75
N LEU A 138 -8.54 2.16 -8.27
CA LEU A 138 -8.78 2.84 -9.55
C LEU A 138 -8.84 1.86 -10.72
N TYR A 139 -8.01 0.82 -10.74
CA TYR A 139 -8.08 -0.23 -11.75
C TYR A 139 -9.42 -0.97 -11.75
N PHE A 140 -9.87 -1.41 -10.57
CA PHE A 140 -11.14 -2.12 -10.47
C PHE A 140 -12.35 -1.24 -10.75
N LEU A 141 -12.29 0.04 -10.36
CA LEU A 141 -13.29 1.03 -10.74
C LEU A 141 -13.31 1.23 -12.26
N ALA A 142 -12.15 1.37 -12.91
CA ALA A 142 -12.06 1.48 -14.36
C ALA A 142 -12.62 0.26 -15.11
N LYS A 143 -12.60 -0.92 -14.50
CA LYS A 143 -13.20 -2.15 -15.05
C LYS A 143 -14.73 -2.21 -14.88
N ASN A 144 -15.30 -1.48 -13.93
CA ASN A 144 -16.72 -1.54 -13.58
C ASN A 144 -17.32 -0.11 -13.48
N PRO A 145 -17.68 0.52 -14.61
CA PRO A 145 -18.22 1.89 -14.62
C PRO A 145 -19.53 2.05 -13.84
N ASP A 146 -20.40 1.04 -13.83
CA ASP A 146 -21.64 1.01 -13.02
C ASP A 146 -21.33 1.09 -11.52
N ILE A 147 -20.22 0.47 -11.11
CA ILE A 147 -19.71 0.56 -9.75
C ILE A 147 -19.12 1.95 -9.49
N GLN A 148 -18.50 2.63 -10.46
CA GLN A 148 -18.07 4.02 -10.28
C GLN A 148 -19.25 4.92 -9.90
N ASP A 149 -20.39 4.76 -10.58
CA ASP A 149 -21.61 5.53 -10.30
C ASP A 149 -22.22 5.22 -8.94
N ARG A 150 -22.22 3.93 -8.54
CA ARG A 150 -22.68 3.51 -7.21
C ARG A 150 -21.72 3.98 -6.12
N LEU A 151 -20.42 3.85 -6.33
CA LEU A 151 -19.38 4.27 -5.39
C LEU A 151 -19.37 5.79 -5.21
N ARG A 152 -19.63 6.58 -6.26
CA ARG A 152 -19.89 8.05 -6.16
C ARG A 152 -20.98 8.38 -5.15
N LYS A 153 -21.98 7.49 -5.00
CA LYS A 153 -23.05 7.59 -4.01
C LYS A 153 -22.70 6.95 -2.65
N GLU A 154 -21.65 6.12 -2.56
CA GLU A 154 -21.40 5.16 -1.47
C GLU A 154 -19.94 5.13 -0.95
N VAL A 155 -19.20 6.25 -0.91
CA VAL A 155 -17.72 6.31 -0.64
C VAL A 155 -17.24 5.82 0.75
N LEU A 156 -17.69 4.67 1.26
CA LEU A 156 -17.31 4.16 2.58
C LEU A 156 -17.00 2.65 2.67
N ALA A 157 -16.50 1.98 1.62
CA ALA A 157 -15.91 0.65 1.75
C ALA A 157 -14.60 0.55 0.94
N VAL A 158 -13.49 0.11 1.56
CA VAL A 158 -12.16 0.30 1.00
C VAL A 158 -11.23 -0.91 1.20
N PHE A 159 -10.45 -1.14 0.13
CA PHE A 159 -9.53 -2.23 -0.21
C PHE A 159 -8.19 -2.27 0.53
N THR A 160 -7.54 -3.43 0.45
CA THR A 160 -6.45 -3.81 1.35
C THR A 160 -5.50 -4.84 0.73
N ASP A 161 -4.19 -4.72 0.96
CA ASP A 161 -3.20 -5.79 0.74
C ASP A 161 -1.94 -5.57 1.61
N PRO A 162 -1.52 -6.59 2.37
CA PRO A 162 -0.38 -7.41 1.95
C PRO A 162 -0.75 -8.89 1.71
N PRO A 163 -0.11 -9.56 0.73
CA PRO A 163 -0.51 -10.90 0.27
C PRO A 163 -0.20 -12.02 1.26
N ALA A 164 0.79 -11.81 2.12
CA ALA A 164 1.17 -12.74 3.17
C ALA A 164 1.90 -12.02 4.31
N LEU A 165 1.87 -12.62 5.50
CA LEU A 165 2.68 -12.22 6.66
C LEU A 165 3.55 -13.39 7.10
N ILE A 166 4.83 -13.13 7.39
CA ILE A 166 5.75 -14.15 7.92
C ILE A 166 5.94 -13.90 9.43
N ARG A 167 5.95 -14.98 10.21
CA ARG A 167 6.25 -15.01 11.65
C ARG A 167 7.27 -16.12 11.93
N HIS A 168 7.91 -16.06 13.09
CA HIS A 168 8.73 -17.16 13.60
C HIS A 168 8.23 -17.54 14.98
N ASN A 169 8.04 -18.83 15.25
CA ASN A 169 7.70 -19.30 16.58
C ASN A 169 8.92 -19.22 17.51
N ILE A 170 8.69 -18.89 18.78
CA ILE A 170 9.76 -18.67 19.77
C ILE A 170 10.13 -19.93 20.57
N LYS A 171 9.33 -21.00 20.41
CA LYS A 171 9.45 -22.29 21.09
C LYS A 171 8.89 -23.39 20.21
N ASP A 172 9.26 -24.63 20.48
CA ASP A 172 8.62 -25.79 19.88
C ASP A 172 7.13 -25.80 20.27
N GLU A 173 6.26 -26.04 19.30
CA GLU A 173 4.82 -25.95 19.50
C GLU A 173 4.10 -26.99 18.64
N ILE A 174 2.92 -27.43 19.08
CA ILE A 174 2.06 -28.30 18.27
C ILE A 174 0.99 -27.41 17.65
N MET A 175 0.95 -27.35 16.32
CA MET A 175 -0.04 -26.61 15.55
C MET A 175 -0.82 -27.58 14.68
N ASP A 176 -2.13 -27.69 14.93
CA ASP A 176 -3.02 -28.62 14.20
C ASP A 176 -2.50 -30.08 14.16
N GLY A 177 -1.93 -30.54 15.28
CA GLY A 177 -1.34 -31.87 15.40
C GLY A 177 0.08 -32.02 14.87
N TYR A 178 0.63 -31.01 14.19
CA TYR A 178 2.01 -31.00 13.70
C TYR A 178 2.98 -30.40 14.70
N VAL A 179 4.13 -31.04 14.91
CA VAL A 179 5.23 -30.46 15.69
C VAL A 179 5.93 -29.40 14.84
N VAL A 180 5.88 -28.15 15.31
CA VAL A 180 6.54 -26.99 14.71
C VAL A 180 7.74 -26.61 15.59
N PRO A 181 8.97 -26.91 15.17
CA PRO A 181 10.18 -26.58 15.93
C PRO A 181 10.37 -25.08 16.07
N LYS A 182 11.01 -24.63 17.15
CA LYS A 182 11.38 -23.24 17.38
C LYS A 182 12.09 -22.63 16.17
N ASN A 183 11.79 -21.36 15.90
CA ASN A 183 12.35 -20.56 14.83
C ASN A 183 11.98 -21.03 13.40
N THR A 184 10.87 -21.76 13.28
CA THR A 184 10.27 -22.11 11.98
C THR A 184 9.54 -20.88 11.40
N PRO A 185 9.79 -20.51 10.14
CA PRO A 185 9.03 -19.46 9.46
C PRO A 185 7.60 -19.93 9.18
N LEU A 186 6.63 -19.23 9.77
CA LEU A 186 5.20 -19.44 9.59
C LEU A 186 4.64 -18.37 8.66
N MET A 187 4.13 -18.80 7.51
CA MET A 187 3.52 -17.91 6.53
C MET A 187 1.99 -17.92 6.68
N ILE A 188 1.42 -16.76 6.98
CA ILE A 188 -0.03 -16.52 6.93
C ILE A 188 -0.35 -16.04 5.53
N ALA A 189 -0.99 -16.90 4.72
CA ALA A 189 -1.36 -16.61 3.34
C ALA A 189 -2.65 -15.78 3.27
N ILE A 190 -2.54 -14.47 3.55
CA ILE A 190 -3.69 -13.53 3.55
C ILE A 190 -4.46 -13.60 2.22
N TYR A 191 -3.76 -13.65 1.08
CA TYR A 191 -4.39 -13.79 -0.22
C TYR A 191 -5.31 -15.01 -0.29
N ALA A 192 -4.80 -16.19 0.08
CA ALA A 192 -5.58 -17.43 0.04
C ALA A 192 -6.80 -17.37 0.98
N ILE A 193 -6.62 -16.81 2.18
CA ILE A 193 -7.72 -16.63 3.15
C ILE A 193 -8.79 -15.68 2.59
N HIS A 194 -8.38 -14.60 1.90
CA HIS A 194 -9.29 -13.59 1.32
C HIS A 194 -9.95 -14.04 0.01
N HIS A 195 -9.49 -15.14 -0.57
CA HIS A 195 -10.01 -15.71 -1.83
C HIS A 195 -10.52 -17.14 -1.65
N ASP A 196 -10.71 -17.60 -0.40
CA ASP A 196 -11.28 -18.91 -0.10
C ASP A 196 -12.77 -18.96 -0.48
N PRO A 197 -13.19 -19.78 -1.48
CA PRO A 197 -14.57 -19.83 -1.92
C PRO A 197 -15.55 -20.29 -0.84
N SER A 198 -15.09 -21.06 0.16
CA SER A 198 -15.93 -21.50 1.28
C SER A 198 -16.43 -20.34 2.15
N ILE A 199 -15.65 -19.24 2.16
CA ILE A 199 -15.93 -18.02 2.92
C ILE A 199 -16.56 -16.96 2.02
N TRP A 200 -15.96 -16.72 0.84
CA TRP A 200 -16.25 -15.57 -0.01
C TRP A 200 -17.19 -15.85 -1.18
N GLY A 201 -17.53 -17.13 -1.42
CA GLY A 201 -18.36 -17.58 -2.54
C GLY A 201 -17.55 -17.96 -3.78
N ASP A 202 -18.22 -18.47 -4.82
CA ASP A 202 -17.56 -18.89 -6.06
C ASP A 202 -16.90 -17.73 -6.83
N ASP A 203 -17.35 -16.50 -6.58
CA ASP A 203 -16.81 -15.25 -7.13
C ASP A 203 -15.71 -14.63 -6.23
N ALA A 204 -15.02 -15.45 -5.41
CA ALA A 204 -13.97 -15.00 -4.49
C ALA A 204 -12.78 -14.32 -5.18
N GLU A 205 -12.49 -14.70 -6.43
CA GLU A 205 -11.46 -14.07 -7.28
C GLU A 205 -11.95 -12.80 -7.98
N ASP A 206 -13.25 -12.53 -7.92
CA ASP A 206 -13.85 -11.39 -8.59
C ASP A 206 -13.98 -10.18 -7.66
N PHE A 207 -13.78 -9.02 -8.27
CA PHE A 207 -14.06 -7.75 -7.63
C PHE A 207 -15.58 -7.51 -7.57
N ASN A 208 -16.19 -7.84 -6.44
CA ASN A 208 -17.62 -7.63 -6.21
C ASN A 208 -17.85 -6.81 -4.91
N PRO A 209 -17.98 -5.48 -5.00
CA PRO A 209 -18.28 -4.63 -3.84
C PRO A 209 -19.65 -4.91 -3.23
N SER A 210 -20.62 -5.35 -4.03
CA SER A 210 -21.97 -5.68 -3.54
C SER A 210 -21.97 -6.86 -2.57
N ARG A 211 -20.90 -7.67 -2.56
CA ARG A 211 -20.64 -8.72 -1.55
C ARG A 211 -20.77 -8.19 -0.12
N TRP A 212 -20.30 -6.97 0.11
CA TRP A 212 -20.37 -6.33 1.43
C TRP A 212 -21.77 -5.87 1.81
N LEU A 213 -22.77 -6.01 0.94
CA LEU A 213 -24.18 -5.79 1.25
C LEU A 213 -24.89 -7.09 1.63
N ASN A 214 -24.33 -8.26 1.26
CA ASN A 214 -24.92 -9.56 1.53
C ASN A 214 -24.84 -9.91 3.04
N PRO A 215 -25.99 -10.09 3.73
CA PRO A 215 -26.02 -10.46 5.15
C PRO A 215 -25.32 -11.79 5.46
N GLU A 216 -25.39 -12.77 4.57
CA GLU A 216 -24.75 -14.08 4.77
C GLU A 216 -23.23 -13.95 4.81
N ILE A 217 -22.64 -13.20 3.87
CA ILE A 217 -21.20 -12.95 3.88
C ILE A 217 -20.81 -12.17 5.14
N LYS A 218 -21.56 -11.13 5.51
CA LYS A 218 -21.31 -10.39 6.76
C LYS A 218 -21.30 -11.29 8.00
N SER A 219 -22.14 -12.33 8.03
CA SER A 219 -22.18 -13.28 9.14
C SER A 219 -20.98 -14.24 9.19
N LYS A 220 -20.39 -14.56 8.03
CA LYS A 220 -19.20 -15.43 7.91
C LYS A 220 -17.89 -14.69 8.14
N VAL A 221 -17.86 -13.38 7.92
CA VAL A 221 -16.65 -12.56 8.09
C VAL A 221 -16.32 -12.43 9.58
N THR A 222 -15.09 -12.81 9.92
CA THR A 222 -14.53 -12.77 11.26
C THR A 222 -13.16 -12.08 11.25
N ASN A 223 -12.67 -11.75 12.45
CA ASN A 223 -11.33 -11.19 12.64
C ASN A 223 -10.18 -12.16 12.28
N ASN A 224 -10.49 -13.40 11.89
CA ASN A 224 -9.50 -14.42 11.51
C ASN A 224 -9.51 -14.72 10.01
N ASN A 225 -10.59 -14.39 9.29
CA ASN A 225 -10.70 -14.63 7.84
C ASN A 225 -10.74 -13.34 7.00
N PHE A 226 -10.99 -12.18 7.62
CA PHE A 226 -10.78 -10.89 6.99
C PHE A 226 -9.72 -10.11 7.76
N ILE A 227 -8.45 -10.41 7.44
CA ILE A 227 -7.25 -9.84 8.07
C ILE A 227 -6.40 -8.93 7.17
N PRO A 228 -7.01 -7.94 6.50
CA PRO A 228 -6.33 -7.09 5.53
C PRO A 228 -5.15 -6.26 6.06
N PHE A 229 -5.15 -6.03 7.37
CA PHE A 229 -4.14 -5.29 8.08
C PHE A 229 -3.46 -6.18 9.13
N GLY A 230 -3.51 -7.50 8.92
CA GLY A 230 -3.18 -8.51 9.91
C GLY A 230 -4.18 -8.53 11.07
N ALA A 231 -3.90 -9.36 12.06
CA ALA A 231 -4.70 -9.52 13.27
C ALA A 231 -3.82 -9.58 14.52
N GLY A 232 -4.46 -9.42 15.69
CA GLY A 232 -3.82 -9.53 16.99
C GLY A 232 -2.88 -8.36 17.35
N PRO A 233 -1.93 -8.57 18.28
CA PRO A 233 -1.04 -7.53 18.80
C PRO A 233 -0.14 -6.86 17.74
N THR A 234 0.09 -7.55 16.62
CA THR A 234 0.89 -7.04 15.50
C THR A 234 0.03 -6.55 14.33
N SER A 235 -1.26 -6.32 14.54
CA SER A 235 -2.13 -5.70 13.54
C SER A 235 -1.65 -4.28 13.20
N CYS A 236 -1.96 -3.81 11.98
CA CYS A 236 -1.48 -2.53 11.49
C CYS A 236 -2.02 -1.38 12.36
N LEU A 237 -1.12 -0.72 13.07
CA LEU A 237 -1.43 0.48 13.84
C LEU A 237 -1.97 1.62 12.95
N GLY A 238 -1.60 1.63 11.67
CA GLY A 238 -2.04 2.61 10.66
C GLY A 238 -3.42 2.37 10.05
N LEU A 239 -4.15 1.31 10.43
CA LEU A 239 -5.44 0.92 9.84
C LEU A 239 -6.42 2.10 9.68
N LYS A 240 -6.69 2.82 10.77
CA LYS A 240 -7.68 3.91 10.77
C LYS A 240 -7.24 5.08 9.89
N MET A 241 -5.93 5.35 9.88
CA MET A 241 -5.33 6.40 9.06
C MET A 241 -5.38 6.03 7.58
N ALA A 242 -4.99 4.82 7.21
CA ALA A 242 -5.04 4.32 5.84
C ALA A 242 -6.48 4.36 5.28
N HIS A 243 -7.47 3.95 6.08
CA HIS A 243 -8.88 4.07 5.69
C HIS A 243 -9.30 5.53 5.48
N LEU A 244 -8.92 6.44 6.38
CA LEU A 244 -9.28 7.85 6.24
C LEU A 244 -8.63 8.48 5.01
N GLU A 245 -7.33 8.22 4.79
CA GLU A 245 -6.59 8.66 3.61
C GLU A 245 -7.26 8.19 2.33
N LEU A 246 -7.48 6.88 2.22
CA LEU A 246 -7.99 6.28 1.01
C LEU A 246 -9.42 6.72 0.72
N LYS A 247 -10.29 6.80 1.73
CA LYS A 247 -11.65 7.35 1.58
C LYS A 247 -11.64 8.81 1.14
N SER A 248 -10.80 9.63 1.75
CA SER A 248 -10.69 11.06 1.43
C SER A 248 -10.20 11.29 0.00
N ILE A 249 -9.15 10.57 -0.39
CA ILE A 249 -8.57 10.65 -1.73
C ILE A 249 -9.57 10.16 -2.77
N LEU A 250 -10.16 8.97 -2.57
CA LEU A 250 -11.15 8.42 -3.49
C LEU A 250 -12.36 9.35 -3.63
N ALA A 251 -12.89 9.90 -2.54
CA ALA A 251 -14.03 10.83 -2.58
C ALA A 251 -13.76 12.05 -3.47
N VAL A 252 -12.55 12.61 -3.41
CA VAL A 252 -12.18 13.73 -4.28
C VAL A 252 -12.02 13.26 -5.72
N ILE A 253 -11.36 12.13 -5.94
CA ILE A 253 -11.10 11.62 -7.28
C ILE A 253 -12.40 11.29 -8.02
N ILE A 254 -13.23 10.40 -7.47
CA ILE A 254 -14.41 9.86 -8.19
C ILE A 254 -15.49 10.92 -8.44
N ARG A 255 -15.51 11.99 -7.63
CA ARG A 255 -16.44 13.11 -7.80
C ARG A 255 -16.08 13.98 -9.00
N ASN A 256 -14.82 13.96 -9.42
CA ASN A 256 -14.31 14.90 -10.42
C ASN A 256 -13.82 14.20 -11.70
N LEU A 257 -13.49 12.91 -11.62
CA LEU A 257 -12.86 12.17 -12.71
C LEU A 257 -13.58 10.84 -12.98
N GLU A 258 -13.53 10.41 -14.23
CA GLU A 258 -13.93 9.06 -14.65
C GLU A 258 -12.73 8.28 -15.15
N PHE A 259 -12.81 6.96 -15.04
CA PHE A 259 -11.73 6.05 -15.39
C PHE A 259 -12.22 4.99 -16.36
N ARG A 260 -11.42 4.73 -17.40
CA ARG A 260 -11.63 3.63 -18.33
C ARG A 260 -10.31 2.90 -18.58
N LEU A 261 -10.39 1.58 -18.64
CA LEU A 261 -9.24 0.75 -18.98
C LEU A 261 -8.79 0.98 -20.42
N VAL A 262 -7.47 0.95 -20.62
CA VAL A 262 -6.90 0.89 -21.98
C VAL A 262 -7.22 -0.49 -22.57
N GLU A 263 -7.72 -0.51 -23.81
CA GLU A 263 -8.07 -1.74 -24.51
C GLU A 263 -6.86 -2.68 -24.64
N GLY A 264 -7.09 -3.97 -24.41
CA GLY A 264 -6.03 -4.99 -24.47
C GLY A 264 -4.97 -4.89 -23.37
N TYR A 265 -5.18 -4.07 -22.33
CA TYR A 265 -4.24 -3.98 -21.21
C TYR A 265 -4.11 -5.33 -20.49
N THR A 266 -2.87 -5.80 -20.38
CA THR A 266 -2.52 -7.00 -19.61
C THR A 266 -1.37 -6.67 -18.67
N PHE A 267 -1.36 -7.29 -17.50
CA PHE A 267 -0.29 -7.13 -16.52
C PHE A 267 0.02 -8.46 -15.83
N LYS A 268 1.22 -8.54 -15.28
CA LYS A 268 1.61 -9.59 -14.34
C LYS A 268 1.67 -9.01 -12.94
N LYS A 269 1.11 -9.72 -11.96
CA LYS A 269 1.29 -9.39 -10.54
C LYS A 269 2.73 -9.77 -10.16
N LYS A 270 3.54 -8.80 -9.73
CA LYS A 270 4.86 -9.08 -9.16
C LYS A 270 4.81 -8.90 -7.65
N PHE A 271 5.26 -9.92 -6.92
CA PHE A 271 5.34 -9.92 -5.47
C PHE A 271 6.79 -9.68 -5.02
N ILE A 272 7.16 -8.41 -4.82
CA ILE A 272 8.37 -8.03 -4.07
C ILE A 272 7.94 -7.11 -2.93
N GLY A 273 7.72 -7.69 -1.75
CA GLY A 273 7.18 -7.00 -0.57
C GLY A 273 5.69 -6.67 -0.71
N LEU A 274 5.34 -5.81 -1.68
CA LEU A 274 3.96 -5.44 -2.02
C LEU A 274 3.62 -5.93 -3.44
N SER A 275 2.35 -6.29 -3.64
CA SER A 275 1.81 -6.61 -4.96
C SER A 275 1.83 -5.36 -5.84
N LYS A 276 2.54 -5.43 -6.97
CA LYS A 276 2.56 -4.36 -7.98
C LYS A 276 2.29 -4.93 -9.37
N PRO A 277 1.49 -4.24 -10.20
CA PRO A 277 1.29 -4.62 -11.60
C PRO A 277 2.53 -4.25 -12.43
N ILE A 278 2.90 -5.14 -13.36
CA ILE A 278 3.96 -4.90 -14.36
C ILE A 278 3.43 -5.31 -15.75
N PRO A 279 3.42 -4.39 -16.75
CA PRO A 279 3.78 -2.97 -16.64
C PRO A 279 2.82 -2.19 -15.73
N GLY A 280 3.14 -0.92 -15.46
CA GLY A 280 2.25 -0.04 -14.68
C GLY A 280 0.84 0.05 -15.27
N ILE A 281 -0.13 0.50 -14.48
CA ILE A 281 -1.53 0.59 -14.94
C ILE A 281 -1.72 1.89 -15.71
N ASP A 282 -2.08 1.75 -16.98
CA ASP A 282 -2.51 2.85 -17.83
C ASP A 282 -4.03 2.89 -17.87
N LEU A 283 -4.59 4.06 -17.56
CA LEU A 283 -6.03 4.33 -17.65
C LEU A 283 -6.26 5.52 -18.57
N TRP A 284 -7.37 5.49 -19.29
CA TRP A 284 -8.00 6.69 -19.82
C TRP A 284 -8.71 7.40 -18.67
N ILE A 285 -8.39 8.67 -18.47
CA ILE A 285 -8.97 9.52 -17.43
C ILE A 285 -9.68 10.70 -18.11
N SER A 286 -10.94 10.91 -17.78
CA SER A 286 -11.77 12.03 -18.24
C SER A 286 -12.33 12.82 -17.06
N LYS A 287 -12.87 14.01 -17.34
CA LYS A 287 -13.62 14.80 -16.36
C LYS A 287 -15.02 14.21 -16.21
N VAL A 288 -15.58 14.22 -15.01
CA VAL A 288 -17.02 13.96 -14.83
C VAL A 288 -17.79 15.12 -15.45
N ASP A 289 -18.70 14.84 -16.38
CA ASP A 289 -19.60 15.84 -16.95
C ASP A 289 -20.49 16.40 -15.83
N SER A 290 -20.45 17.74 -15.66
CA SER A 290 -21.17 18.45 -14.59
C SER A 290 -22.62 18.68 -14.92
#